data_AF-A0A3R8L6A5-F1
#
_entry.id   AF-A0A3R8L6A5-F1
#
_cell.length_a   1.000
_cell.length_b   1.000
_cell.length_c   1.000
_cell.angle_alpha   90.00
_cell.angle_beta   90.00
_cell.angle_gamma   90.00
#
_symmetry.space_group_name_H-M   'P 1'
#
loop_
_entity.id
_entity.type
_entity.pdbx_description
1 polymer ?
#
loop_
_entity_poly.entity_id
_entity_poly.type
_entity_poly.pdbx_seq_one_letter_code
_entity_poly.pdbx_strand_id
1 'polypeptide(L)'
;MQTQKQQPPSLSSRIGFLSNALVLSAMIAMSVPLPCASAQVAKAENDGVFRQTSNGVCFSIDTTLAPDLADWSKNTLLPTVVKWYPQLVTVLPGYKPERIDIVFEADMGGIAASTWGTRIGCNALWMRNNRYEALGAIIHEVAHVVQAYHRPAANGEPIPSWVVEGIADYFRWYFYEPGRGNPRAASKRVPSGEYDAGYRVSAVFLRWLTDTYDKEIVRKLNDVCRNGSYGEGFWQTELGKTASELGAEWKVKKMDDATIGIR
;
A
#
# COMPACT_ATOMS: atom_id res chain seq x y z
N MET A 1 53.44 35.71 38.52
CA MET A 1 53.76 35.70 37.08
C MET A 1 54.92 34.75 36.86
N GLN A 2 54.65 33.52 36.40
CA GLN A 2 55.59 32.51 35.87
C GLN A 2 54.76 31.23 35.63
N THR A 3 54.47 30.89 34.37
CA THR A 3 55.14 29.89 33.50
C THR A 3 54.61 28.46 33.66
N GLN A 4 54.22 27.91 32.50
CA GLN A 4 53.71 26.56 32.24
C GLN A 4 54.59 25.43 32.80
N LYS A 5 53.96 24.28 33.09
CA LYS A 5 54.49 22.95 32.77
C LYS A 5 53.32 21.96 32.61
N GLN A 6 53.21 21.37 31.42
CA GLN A 6 52.40 20.18 31.15
C GLN A 6 53.08 18.93 31.73
N GLN A 7 52.29 17.96 32.18
CA GLN A 7 52.73 16.60 32.47
C GLN A 7 51.63 15.60 32.01
N PRO A 8 51.98 14.47 31.33
CA PRO A 8 51.04 13.55 30.67
C PRO A 8 50.43 12.47 31.61
N PRO A 9 49.41 11.70 31.17
CA PRO A 9 48.52 10.96 32.06
C PRO A 9 49.09 9.60 32.51
N SER A 10 48.69 9.17 33.72
CA SER A 10 48.93 7.84 34.24
C SER A 10 47.85 6.85 33.80
N LEU A 11 48.28 5.63 33.47
CA LEU A 11 47.45 4.49 33.06
C LEU A 11 47.61 3.34 34.06
N SER A 12 46.52 2.58 34.22
CA SER A 12 46.33 1.36 35.02
C SER A 12 46.17 1.63 36.53
N SER A 13 45.25 1.02 37.27
CA SER A 13 44.68 -0.33 37.14
C SER A 13 43.43 -0.47 38.03
N ARG A 14 42.30 -0.97 37.51
CA ARG A 14 41.22 -1.63 38.26
C ARG A 14 40.63 -2.70 37.34
N ILE A 15 41.03 -3.97 37.49
CA ILE A 15 40.37 -5.01 38.30
C ILE A 15 38.88 -5.13 37.99
N GLY A 16 38.62 -6.12 37.11
CA GLY A 16 37.46 -6.99 36.95
C GLY A 16 36.14 -6.64 37.65
N PHE A 17 35.11 -6.45 36.83
CA PHE A 17 33.79 -7.00 37.10
C PHE A 17 33.33 -7.77 35.86
N LEU A 18 33.29 -9.09 36.01
CA LEU A 18 32.48 -9.98 35.18
C LEU A 18 31.01 -9.68 35.51
N SER A 19 30.23 -9.30 34.51
CA SER A 19 28.77 -9.43 34.56
C SER A 19 28.26 -9.89 33.21
N ASN A 20 27.50 -10.98 33.29
CA ASN A 20 26.97 -11.77 32.20
C ASN A 20 26.19 -10.91 31.19
N ALA A 21 26.74 -10.77 29.98
CA ALA A 21 25.95 -10.43 28.82
C ALA A 21 25.27 -11.72 28.34
N LEU A 22 23.99 -11.86 28.68
CA LEU A 22 23.12 -12.85 28.07
C LEU A 22 22.99 -12.49 26.59
N VAL A 23 23.72 -13.19 25.72
CA VAL A 23 23.56 -13.08 24.26
C VAL A 23 22.22 -13.72 23.92
N LEU A 24 21.17 -12.91 23.85
CA LEU A 24 19.91 -13.31 23.26
C LEU A 24 20.13 -13.38 21.74
N SER A 25 20.61 -14.53 21.26
CA SER A 25 20.61 -14.86 19.83
C SER A 25 19.16 -14.96 19.37
N ALA A 26 18.63 -13.86 18.84
CA ALA A 26 17.41 -13.91 18.03
C ALA A 26 17.77 -14.63 16.73
N MET A 27 17.47 -15.93 16.66
CA MET A 27 17.39 -16.62 15.38
C MET A 27 16.21 -16.03 14.62
N ILE A 28 16.49 -15.03 13.79
CA ILE A 28 15.59 -14.62 12.71
C ILE A 28 15.56 -15.83 11.77
N ALA A 29 14.47 -16.59 11.80
CA ALA A 29 14.21 -17.61 10.80
C ALA A 29 14.13 -16.91 9.44
N MET A 30 15.21 -16.97 8.67
CA MET A 30 15.17 -16.63 7.25
C MET A 30 14.29 -17.69 6.58
N SER A 31 13.01 -17.37 6.40
CA SER A 31 12.11 -18.16 5.57
C SER A 31 12.64 -18.10 4.14
N VAL A 32 13.30 -19.17 3.72
CA VAL A 32 13.79 -19.32 2.34
C VAL A 32 12.57 -19.51 1.43
N PRO A 33 12.34 -18.65 0.43
CA PRO A 33 11.15 -18.75 -0.41
C PRO A 33 11.21 -20.00 -1.29
N LEU A 34 10.23 -20.89 -1.14
CA LEU A 34 10.06 -22.08 -1.98
C LEU A 34 9.65 -21.69 -3.42
N PRO A 35 10.23 -22.31 -4.46
CA PRO A 35 9.91 -22.02 -5.85
C PRO A 35 8.45 -22.42 -6.19
N CYS A 36 7.80 -21.60 -7.02
CA CYS A 36 6.44 -21.88 -7.47
C CYS A 36 6.51 -22.79 -8.70
N ALA A 37 6.33 -24.10 -8.50
CA ALA A 37 6.27 -25.05 -9.60
C ALA A 37 4.95 -24.92 -10.38
N SER A 38 5.02 -25.18 -11.70
CA SER A 38 3.92 -25.07 -12.65
C SER A 38 2.72 -25.96 -12.33
N ALA A 39 1.53 -25.39 -12.44
CA ALA A 39 0.22 -26.01 -12.73
C ALA A 39 0.08 -27.52 -12.42
N GLN A 40 -0.04 -27.86 -11.15
CA GLN A 40 -0.97 -28.89 -10.68
C GLN A 40 -1.59 -28.35 -9.39
N VAL A 41 -2.90 -28.53 -9.22
CA VAL A 41 -3.58 -28.28 -7.95
C VAL A 41 -2.99 -29.26 -6.94
N ALA A 42 -1.91 -28.86 -6.28
CA ALA A 42 -1.23 -29.68 -5.30
C ALA A 42 -2.07 -29.70 -4.02
N LYS A 43 -2.28 -30.93 -3.57
CA LYS A 43 -2.80 -31.39 -2.27
C LYS A 43 -2.70 -30.35 -1.15
N ALA A 44 -3.77 -30.18 -0.39
CA ALA A 44 -3.79 -29.37 0.82
C ALA A 44 -2.70 -29.84 1.79
N GLU A 45 -1.62 -29.07 1.90
CA GLU A 45 -0.65 -29.18 3.00
C GLU A 45 -1.21 -28.44 4.21
N ASN A 46 -1.08 -29.06 5.36
CA ASN A 46 -1.74 -28.73 6.63
C ASN A 46 -1.02 -27.56 7.35
N ASP A 47 -0.35 -26.71 6.59
CA ASP A 47 0.80 -25.91 7.06
C ASP A 47 0.42 -24.42 7.18
N GLY A 48 -0.85 -24.07 6.99
CA GLY A 48 -1.33 -22.69 7.01
C GLY A 48 -0.90 -21.86 5.79
N VAL A 49 -0.31 -22.46 4.76
CA VAL A 49 0.14 -21.78 3.54
C VAL A 49 -0.66 -22.25 2.33
N PHE A 50 -1.25 -21.30 1.60
CA PHE A 50 -2.04 -21.56 0.39
C PHE A 50 -1.35 -20.95 -0.83
N ARG A 51 -1.37 -21.65 -1.97
CA ARG A 51 -0.75 -21.16 -3.20
C ARG A 51 -1.68 -21.37 -4.39
N GLN A 52 -1.69 -20.42 -5.31
CA GLN A 52 -2.36 -20.54 -6.60
C GLN A 52 -1.60 -19.75 -7.65
N THR A 53 -1.34 -20.37 -8.80
CA THR A 53 -0.79 -19.67 -9.97
C THR A 53 -1.92 -19.30 -10.92
N SER A 54 -1.94 -18.05 -11.38
CA SER A 54 -2.90 -17.57 -12.38
C SER A 54 -2.25 -16.48 -13.22
N ASN A 55 -2.46 -16.51 -14.54
CA ASN A 55 -1.90 -15.55 -15.50
C ASN A 55 -0.38 -15.33 -15.38
N GLY A 56 0.37 -16.41 -15.10
CA GLY A 56 1.83 -16.36 -14.94
C GLY A 56 2.31 -15.79 -13.59
N VAL A 57 1.40 -15.48 -12.66
CA VAL A 57 1.74 -14.97 -11.32
C VAL A 57 1.42 -16.01 -10.26
N CYS A 58 2.37 -16.22 -9.35
CA CYS A 58 2.20 -17.08 -8.17
C CYS A 58 1.66 -16.26 -6.99
N PHE A 59 0.45 -16.56 -6.53
CA PHE A 59 -0.13 -15.98 -5.32
C PHE A 59 0.09 -16.93 -4.15
N SER A 60 0.63 -16.44 -3.04
CA SER A 60 0.75 -17.19 -1.81
C SER A 60 0.10 -16.46 -0.63
N ILE A 61 -0.52 -17.21 0.28
CA ILE A 61 -1.04 -16.67 1.55
C ILE A 61 -0.53 -17.54 2.68
N ASP A 62 0.22 -16.93 3.60
CA ASP A 62 0.75 -17.56 4.80
C ASP A 62 -0.04 -17.11 6.04
N THR A 63 -0.79 -18.03 6.62
CA THR A 63 -1.59 -17.86 7.84
C THR A 63 -0.97 -18.57 9.05
N THR A 64 0.31 -18.94 9.02
CA THR A 64 0.98 -19.68 10.11
C THR A 64 0.85 -18.98 11.46
N LEU A 65 0.95 -17.64 11.49
CA LEU A 65 0.78 -16.83 12.70
C LEU A 65 -0.68 -16.42 12.98
N ALA A 66 -1.62 -16.86 12.16
CA ALA A 66 -3.04 -16.56 12.29
C ALA A 66 -3.90 -17.73 11.76
N PRO A 67 -3.78 -18.94 12.32
CA PRO A 67 -4.40 -20.15 11.77
C PRO A 67 -5.93 -20.10 11.77
N ASP A 68 -6.56 -19.31 12.65
CA ASP A 68 -8.01 -19.04 12.62
C ASP A 68 -8.46 -18.27 11.37
N LEU A 69 -7.51 -17.66 10.63
CA LEU A 69 -7.77 -16.98 9.36
C LEU A 69 -7.62 -17.91 8.15
N ALA A 70 -7.12 -19.13 8.34
CA ALA A 70 -6.80 -20.07 7.27
C ALA A 70 -7.98 -20.31 6.31
N ASP A 71 -9.14 -20.67 6.86
CA ASP A 71 -10.33 -20.98 6.05
C ASP A 71 -10.83 -19.76 5.29
N TRP A 72 -10.84 -18.59 5.92
CA TRP A 72 -11.23 -17.34 5.26
C TRP A 72 -10.22 -16.96 4.17
N SER A 73 -8.93 -17.10 4.45
CA SER A 73 -7.86 -16.80 3.51
C SER A 73 -7.91 -17.68 2.27
N LYS A 74 -8.06 -19.00 2.48
CA LYS A 74 -8.14 -19.99 1.40
C LYS A 74 -9.40 -19.81 0.54
N ASN A 75 -10.55 -19.62 1.17
CA ASN A 75 -11.85 -19.69 0.47
C ASN A 75 -12.36 -18.31 0.02
N THR A 76 -11.84 -17.22 0.59
CA THR A 76 -12.30 -15.84 0.27
C THR A 76 -11.16 -14.98 -0.27
N LEU A 77 -10.08 -14.82 0.50
CA LEU A 77 -9.02 -13.86 0.16
C LEU A 77 -8.25 -14.25 -1.10
N LEU A 78 -7.73 -15.49 -1.16
CA LEU A 78 -6.94 -15.96 -2.29
C LEU A 78 -7.73 -15.89 -3.62
N PRO A 79 -8.96 -16.43 -3.71
CA PRO A 79 -9.78 -16.27 -4.92
C PRO A 79 -10.05 -14.80 -5.29
N THR A 80 -10.23 -13.93 -4.29
CA THR A 80 -10.48 -12.50 -4.53
C THR A 80 -9.27 -11.83 -5.18
N VAL A 81 -8.07 -12.03 -4.61
CA VAL A 81 -6.84 -11.43 -5.16
C VAL A 81 -6.54 -11.98 -6.56
N VAL A 82 -6.66 -13.29 -6.75
CA VAL A 82 -6.48 -13.94 -8.06
C VAL A 82 -7.45 -13.38 -9.12
N LYS A 83 -8.70 -13.11 -8.73
CA LYS A 83 -9.73 -12.56 -9.62
C LYS A 83 -9.46 -11.09 -9.98
N TRP A 84 -9.03 -10.28 -9.02
CA TRP A 84 -8.97 -8.83 -9.18
C TRP A 84 -7.62 -8.31 -9.67
N TYR A 85 -6.53 -9.03 -9.42
CA TYR A 85 -5.20 -8.64 -9.93
C TYR A 85 -5.17 -8.41 -11.45
N PRO A 86 -5.74 -9.26 -12.32
CA PRO A 86 -5.77 -9.00 -13.76
C PRO A 86 -6.53 -7.74 -14.17
N GLN A 87 -7.56 -7.37 -13.40
CA GLN A 87 -8.34 -6.15 -13.64
C GLN A 87 -7.56 -4.92 -13.18
N LEU A 88 -6.88 -5.01 -12.04
CA LEU A 88 -5.98 -3.98 -11.52
C LEU A 88 -4.90 -3.63 -12.54
N VAL A 89 -4.19 -4.61 -13.10
CA VAL A 89 -3.13 -4.34 -14.10
C VAL A 89 -3.67 -3.82 -15.43
N THR A 90 -4.97 -3.97 -15.70
CA THR A 90 -5.63 -3.39 -16.88
C THR A 90 -5.95 -1.91 -16.65
N VAL A 91 -6.41 -1.55 -15.44
CA VAL A 91 -6.72 -0.16 -15.07
C VAL A 91 -5.45 0.64 -14.81
N LEU A 92 -4.51 0.04 -14.08
CA LEU A 92 -3.21 0.60 -13.70
C LEU A 92 -2.10 -0.28 -14.27
N PRO A 93 -1.81 -0.22 -15.59
CA PRO A 93 -0.67 -0.92 -16.16
C PRO A 93 0.60 -0.55 -15.41
N GLY A 94 1.44 -1.55 -15.12
CA GLY A 94 2.58 -1.32 -14.26
C GLY A 94 3.54 -2.49 -14.14
N TYR A 95 4.20 -2.56 -12.99
CA TYR A 95 5.09 -3.67 -12.67
C TYR A 95 4.30 -4.98 -12.69
N LYS A 96 4.89 -5.99 -13.34
CA LYS A 96 4.32 -7.33 -13.48
C LYS A 96 5.14 -8.29 -12.63
N PRO A 97 4.78 -8.49 -11.36
CA PRO A 97 5.47 -9.46 -10.51
C PRO A 97 5.27 -10.89 -11.01
N GLU A 98 6.28 -11.74 -10.82
CA GLU A 98 6.13 -13.20 -10.97
C GLU A 98 5.40 -13.83 -9.77
N ARG A 99 5.33 -13.10 -8.65
CA ARG A 99 4.79 -13.59 -7.38
C ARG A 99 4.21 -12.46 -6.53
N ILE A 100 3.15 -12.74 -5.79
CA ILE A 100 2.61 -11.88 -4.73
C ILE A 100 2.42 -12.75 -3.48
N ASP A 101 3.08 -12.38 -2.38
CA ASP A 101 3.04 -13.12 -1.13
C ASP A 101 2.30 -12.32 -0.05
N ILE A 102 1.22 -12.86 0.47
CA ILE A 102 0.44 -12.26 1.55
C ILE A 102 0.77 -13.02 2.84
N VAL A 103 1.27 -12.32 3.86
CA VAL A 103 1.70 -12.95 5.11
C VAL A 103 0.94 -12.32 6.26
N PHE A 104 0.28 -13.14 7.07
CA PHE A 104 -0.35 -12.68 8.29
C PHE A 104 0.69 -12.57 9.40
N GLU A 105 0.76 -11.38 9.99
CA GLU A 105 1.67 -11.05 11.09
C GLU A 105 0.85 -10.79 12.35
N ALA A 106 1.39 -11.16 13.51
CA ALA A 106 0.64 -11.12 14.76
C ALA A 106 0.24 -9.69 15.16
N ASP A 107 1.12 -8.72 14.93
CA ASP A 107 0.91 -7.30 15.15
C ASP A 107 1.76 -6.49 14.17
N MET A 108 1.22 -5.34 13.73
CA MET A 108 1.88 -4.37 12.85
C MET A 108 1.69 -2.93 13.36
N GLY A 109 1.60 -2.74 14.68
CA GLY A 109 1.57 -1.40 15.28
C GLY A 109 0.32 -0.59 14.91
N GLY A 110 -0.82 -1.26 14.75
CA GLY A 110 -2.10 -0.64 14.37
C GLY A 110 -2.32 -0.40 12.87
N ILE A 111 -1.30 -0.62 12.03
CA ILE A 111 -1.44 -0.61 10.57
C ILE A 111 -2.21 -1.86 10.14
N ALA A 112 -3.17 -1.70 9.23
CA ALA A 112 -4.01 -2.81 8.76
C ALA A 112 -3.21 -3.81 7.90
N ALA A 113 -2.50 -3.28 6.91
CA ALA A 113 -1.63 -4.03 6.02
C ALA A 113 -0.55 -3.09 5.46
N SER A 114 0.53 -3.65 4.91
CA SER A 114 1.57 -2.87 4.24
C SER A 114 2.31 -3.69 3.19
N THR A 115 2.78 -3.01 2.15
CA THR A 115 3.46 -3.62 1.01
C THR A 115 4.97 -3.34 1.02
N TRP A 116 5.77 -4.37 0.75
CA TRP A 116 7.22 -4.32 0.63
C TRP A 116 7.65 -5.12 -0.60
N GLY A 117 7.86 -4.45 -1.73
CA GLY A 117 8.11 -5.10 -3.01
C GLY A 117 6.90 -5.93 -3.44
N THR A 118 7.04 -7.26 -3.45
CA THR A 118 5.97 -8.20 -3.79
C THR A 118 5.32 -8.88 -2.57
N ARG A 119 5.75 -8.54 -1.35
CA ARG A 119 5.22 -9.07 -0.10
C ARG A 119 4.23 -8.07 0.51
N ILE A 120 3.10 -8.57 0.97
CA ILE A 120 2.06 -7.83 1.68
C ILE A 120 1.97 -8.41 3.10
N GLY A 121 2.29 -7.61 4.11
CA GLY A 121 2.04 -7.94 5.52
C GLY A 121 0.59 -7.59 5.89
N CYS A 122 -0.10 -8.48 6.58
CA CYS A 122 -1.46 -8.30 7.05
C CYS A 122 -1.53 -8.42 8.58
N ASN A 123 -2.03 -7.39 9.26
CA ASN A 123 -2.15 -7.41 10.71
C ASN A 123 -3.30 -8.33 11.11
N ALA A 124 -2.98 -9.50 11.65
CA ALA A 124 -3.97 -10.53 11.96
C ALA A 124 -5.04 -10.02 12.94
N LEU A 125 -4.66 -9.25 13.97
CA LEU A 125 -5.61 -8.67 14.92
C LEU A 125 -6.57 -7.68 14.23
N TRP A 126 -6.04 -6.78 13.39
CA TRP A 126 -6.87 -5.83 12.67
C TRP A 126 -7.81 -6.55 11.70
N MET A 127 -7.30 -7.54 10.96
CA MET A 127 -8.09 -8.33 10.01
C MET A 127 -9.23 -9.06 10.70
N ARG A 128 -9.02 -9.62 11.91
CA ARG A 128 -10.07 -10.26 12.73
C ARG A 128 -11.20 -9.28 13.05
N ASN A 129 -10.84 -8.09 13.47
CA ASN A 129 -11.81 -7.10 13.94
C ASN A 129 -12.49 -6.33 12.80
N ASN A 130 -11.94 -6.37 11.58
CA ASN A 130 -12.38 -5.54 10.46
C ASN A 130 -12.64 -6.34 9.17
N ARG A 131 -13.24 -7.53 9.27
CA ARG A 131 -13.51 -8.42 8.11
C ARG A 131 -14.20 -7.74 6.93
N TYR A 132 -15.07 -6.77 7.19
CA TYR A 132 -15.80 -6.03 6.17
C TYR A 132 -14.93 -5.04 5.37
N GLU A 133 -13.78 -4.63 5.92
CA GLU A 133 -12.79 -3.74 5.30
C GLU A 133 -11.51 -4.49 4.86
N ALA A 134 -11.27 -5.68 5.43
CA ALA A 134 -10.07 -6.49 5.22
C ALA A 134 -9.73 -6.75 3.75
N LEU A 135 -10.72 -7.18 2.94
CA LEU A 135 -10.45 -7.42 1.52
C LEU A 135 -10.09 -6.15 0.76
N GLY A 136 -10.77 -5.04 1.05
CA GLY A 136 -10.48 -3.74 0.43
C GLY A 136 -9.09 -3.23 0.78
N ALA A 137 -8.67 -3.37 2.05
CA ALA A 137 -7.31 -3.04 2.49
C ALA A 137 -6.26 -3.90 1.76
N ILE A 138 -6.48 -5.22 1.63
CA ILE A 138 -5.52 -6.07 0.92
C ILE A 138 -5.48 -5.76 -0.57
N ILE A 139 -6.61 -5.46 -1.22
CA ILE A 139 -6.64 -5.03 -2.62
C ILE A 139 -5.91 -3.71 -2.83
N HIS A 140 -6.01 -2.78 -1.86
CA HIS A 140 -5.21 -1.55 -1.84
C HIS A 140 -3.71 -1.89 -1.81
N GLU A 141 -3.27 -2.82 -0.95
CA GLU A 141 -1.88 -3.28 -0.94
C GLU A 141 -1.45 -3.96 -2.25
N VAL A 142 -2.32 -4.76 -2.89
CA VAL A 142 -2.02 -5.34 -4.21
C VAL A 142 -1.81 -4.22 -5.26
N ALA A 143 -2.51 -3.09 -5.14
CA ALA A 143 -2.26 -1.93 -6.01
C ALA A 143 -0.85 -1.37 -5.81
N HIS A 144 -0.34 -1.29 -4.58
CA HIS A 144 1.05 -0.87 -4.33
C HIS A 144 2.08 -1.81 -4.97
N VAL A 145 1.83 -3.12 -5.00
CA VAL A 145 2.69 -4.08 -5.73
C VAL A 145 2.78 -3.73 -7.21
N VAL A 146 1.66 -3.34 -7.84
CA VAL A 146 1.62 -2.98 -9.27
C VAL A 146 2.19 -1.58 -9.52
N GLN A 147 1.99 -0.65 -8.60
CA GLN A 147 2.59 0.69 -8.65
C GLN A 147 4.11 0.59 -8.72
N ALA A 148 4.74 -0.06 -7.72
CA ALA A 148 6.18 -0.29 -7.66
C ALA A 148 7.00 0.95 -8.07
N TYR A 149 6.65 2.11 -7.49
CA TYR A 149 7.27 3.40 -7.79
C TYR A 149 8.67 3.49 -7.19
N HIS A 150 9.62 2.75 -7.75
CA HIS A 150 11.00 2.67 -7.29
C HIS A 150 11.86 3.87 -7.71
N ARG A 151 11.37 4.70 -8.64
CA ARG A 151 12.05 5.90 -9.11
C ARG A 151 11.53 7.10 -8.33
N PRO A 152 12.41 8.04 -7.93
CA PRO A 152 11.95 9.31 -7.38
C PRO A 152 11.16 10.09 -8.44
N ALA A 153 10.40 11.08 -7.99
CA ALA A 153 9.82 12.10 -8.83
C ALA A 153 10.91 12.88 -9.58
N ALA A 154 10.51 13.69 -10.56
CA ALA A 154 11.41 14.46 -11.42
C ALA A 154 12.30 15.45 -10.64
N ASN A 155 11.88 15.86 -9.43
CA ASN A 155 12.64 16.71 -8.53
C ASN A 155 13.62 15.94 -7.61
N GLY A 156 13.70 14.61 -7.72
CA GLY A 156 14.54 13.75 -6.88
C GLY A 156 13.90 13.30 -5.56
N GLU A 157 12.71 13.81 -5.22
CA GLU A 157 11.98 13.43 -4.00
C GLU A 157 11.12 12.18 -4.21
N PRO A 158 10.67 11.50 -3.14
CA PRO A 158 9.63 10.47 -3.25
C PRO A 158 8.37 10.99 -3.95
N ILE A 159 7.65 10.10 -4.64
CA ILE A 159 6.31 10.42 -5.15
C ILE A 159 5.43 10.87 -3.97
N PRO A 160 4.66 11.99 -4.09
CA PRO A 160 3.81 12.45 -2.99
C PRO A 160 2.86 11.35 -2.51
N SER A 161 2.80 11.13 -1.20
CA SER A 161 2.02 10.03 -0.61
C SER A 161 0.56 10.08 -1.04
N TRP A 162 -0.05 11.25 -1.14
CA TRP A 162 -1.45 11.38 -1.58
C TRP A 162 -1.71 10.86 -2.99
N VAL A 163 -0.71 10.93 -3.88
CA VAL A 163 -0.77 10.35 -5.23
C VAL A 163 -0.66 8.83 -5.14
N VAL A 164 0.30 8.31 -4.37
CA VAL A 164 0.52 6.88 -4.19
C VAL A 164 -0.74 6.22 -3.60
N GLU A 165 -1.19 6.72 -2.45
CA GLU A 165 -2.36 6.25 -1.72
C GLU A 165 -3.66 6.49 -2.51
N GLY A 166 -3.78 7.66 -3.13
CA GLY A 166 -4.96 8.04 -3.90
C GLY A 166 -5.18 7.16 -5.13
N ILE A 167 -4.13 6.77 -5.85
CA ILE A 167 -4.22 5.85 -6.99
C ILE A 167 -4.62 4.44 -6.52
N ALA A 168 -4.03 3.95 -5.42
CA ALA A 168 -4.37 2.64 -4.86
C ALA A 168 -5.85 2.59 -4.45
N ASP A 169 -6.31 3.61 -3.72
CA ASP A 169 -7.70 3.73 -3.29
C ASP A 169 -8.65 4.07 -4.44
N TYR A 170 -8.19 4.72 -5.51
CA TYR A 170 -9.00 4.92 -6.71
C TYR A 170 -9.41 3.58 -7.32
N PHE A 171 -8.47 2.64 -7.47
CA PHE A 171 -8.81 1.30 -7.92
C PHE A 171 -9.77 0.61 -6.95
N ARG A 172 -9.44 0.60 -5.65
CA ARG A 172 -10.25 -0.02 -4.61
C ARG A 172 -11.69 0.50 -4.65
N TRP A 173 -11.88 1.80 -4.57
CA TRP A 173 -13.19 2.41 -4.39
C TRP A 173 -14.03 2.43 -5.68
N TYR A 174 -13.43 2.50 -6.86
CA TYR A 174 -14.18 2.66 -8.11
C TYR A 174 -14.29 1.42 -8.98
N PHE A 175 -13.45 0.41 -8.74
CA PHE A 175 -13.48 -0.85 -9.49
C PHE A 175 -13.82 -2.01 -8.57
N TYR A 176 -13.14 -2.17 -7.43
CA TYR A 176 -13.38 -3.28 -6.52
C TYR A 176 -14.64 -3.10 -5.65
N GLU A 177 -14.82 -1.92 -5.05
CA GLU A 177 -15.94 -1.57 -4.15
C GLU A 177 -16.74 -0.35 -4.65
N PRO A 178 -17.22 -0.32 -5.92
CA PRO A 178 -17.84 0.86 -6.53
C PRO A 178 -19.02 1.42 -5.73
N GLY A 179 -19.82 0.57 -5.08
CA GLY A 179 -20.94 1.00 -4.24
C GLY A 179 -20.53 1.72 -2.95
N ARG A 180 -19.30 1.49 -2.48
CA ARG A 180 -18.72 2.22 -1.34
C ARG A 180 -17.89 3.42 -1.79
N GLY A 181 -17.31 3.39 -2.99
CA GLY A 181 -16.59 4.53 -3.55
C GLY A 181 -17.44 5.58 -4.25
N ASN A 182 -18.64 5.23 -4.71
CA ASN A 182 -19.51 6.14 -5.44
C ASN A 182 -19.95 7.33 -4.57
N PRO A 183 -19.58 8.58 -4.92
CA PRO A 183 -20.04 9.76 -4.19
C PRO A 183 -21.55 9.94 -4.20
N ARG A 184 -22.35 9.24 -5.01
CA ARG A 184 -23.83 9.26 -4.92
C ARG A 184 -24.40 8.23 -3.93
N ALA A 185 -23.72 7.10 -3.71
CA ALA A 185 -24.08 6.14 -2.66
C ALA A 185 -23.42 6.48 -1.30
N ALA A 186 -22.30 7.19 -1.37
CA ALA A 186 -21.50 7.70 -0.26
C ALA A 186 -21.53 9.23 -0.15
N SER A 187 -22.52 9.93 -0.75
CA SER A 187 -22.56 11.41 -0.79
C SER A 187 -22.54 12.05 0.59
N LYS A 188 -23.00 11.31 1.60
CA LYS A 188 -22.96 11.72 3.00
C LYS A 188 -21.64 11.39 3.73
N ARG A 189 -20.65 10.81 3.04
CA ARG A 189 -19.41 10.26 3.63
C ARG A 189 -18.15 10.41 2.76
N VAL A 190 -18.07 11.37 1.83
CA VAL A 190 -16.74 11.76 1.34
C VAL A 190 -16.03 12.40 2.53
N PRO A 191 -14.89 11.85 3.02
CA PRO A 191 -14.26 12.39 4.21
C PRO A 191 -13.94 13.88 4.02
N SER A 192 -14.03 14.66 5.09
CA SER A 192 -13.53 16.03 5.10
C SER A 192 -12.01 16.00 4.91
N GLY A 193 -11.49 16.85 4.04
CA GLY A 193 -10.06 16.90 3.75
C GLY A 193 -9.81 17.64 2.43
N GLU A 194 -8.57 18.06 2.25
CA GLU A 194 -8.09 18.60 0.98
C GLU A 194 -7.81 17.45 -0.01
N TYR A 195 -7.68 17.78 -1.29
CA TYR A 195 -7.51 16.79 -2.36
C TYR A 195 -6.28 15.88 -2.17
N ASP A 196 -5.30 16.34 -1.39
CA ASP A 196 -4.03 15.70 -1.05
C ASP A 196 -4.04 14.99 0.32
N ALA A 197 -5.21 14.76 0.92
CA ALA A 197 -5.31 14.06 2.21
C ALA A 197 -5.04 12.53 2.12
N GLY A 198 -4.73 12.00 0.94
CA GLY A 198 -4.46 10.60 0.68
C GLY A 198 -5.70 9.71 0.69
N TYR A 199 -5.46 8.41 0.47
CA TYR A 199 -6.46 7.35 0.53
C TYR A 199 -7.76 7.72 -0.21
N ARG A 200 -8.90 7.48 0.42
CA ARG A 200 -10.23 7.71 -0.13
C ARG A 200 -10.48 9.16 -0.54
N VAL A 201 -9.91 10.14 0.17
CA VAL A 201 -10.14 11.56 -0.16
C VAL A 201 -9.51 11.87 -1.51
N SER A 202 -8.24 11.53 -1.68
CA SER A 202 -7.53 11.70 -2.95
C SER A 202 -8.11 10.83 -4.06
N ALA A 203 -8.57 9.61 -3.76
CA ALA A 203 -9.27 8.77 -4.74
C ALA A 203 -10.55 9.43 -5.29
N VAL A 204 -11.35 10.07 -4.43
CA VAL A 204 -12.56 10.80 -4.86
C VAL A 204 -12.20 12.00 -5.73
N PHE A 205 -11.13 12.72 -5.40
CA PHE A 205 -10.60 13.79 -6.24
C PHE A 205 -10.15 13.28 -7.61
N LEU A 206 -9.33 12.21 -7.65
CA LEU A 206 -8.89 11.58 -8.89
C LEU A 206 -10.06 11.08 -9.75
N ARG A 207 -11.13 10.61 -9.12
CA ARG A 207 -12.37 10.25 -9.82
C ARG A 207 -13.07 11.46 -10.41
N TRP A 208 -13.17 12.56 -9.68
CA TRP A 208 -13.73 13.80 -10.22
C TRP A 208 -12.92 14.30 -11.42
N LEU A 209 -11.58 14.24 -11.37
CA LEU A 209 -10.73 14.57 -12.52
C LEU A 209 -10.99 13.64 -13.71
N THR A 210 -11.09 12.34 -13.45
CA THR A 210 -11.42 11.33 -14.47
C THR A 210 -12.75 11.64 -15.16
N ASP A 211 -13.74 12.07 -14.38
CA ASP A 211 -15.08 12.32 -14.89
C ASP A 211 -15.26 13.67 -15.58
N THR A 212 -14.48 14.67 -15.17
CA THR A 212 -14.65 16.07 -15.60
C THR A 212 -13.68 16.46 -16.70
N TYR A 213 -12.46 15.94 -16.67
CA TYR A 213 -11.37 16.40 -17.54
C TYR A 213 -10.89 15.32 -18.51
N ASP A 214 -10.36 14.22 -18.00
CA ASP A 214 -9.74 13.19 -18.84
C ASP A 214 -9.92 11.80 -18.22
N LYS A 215 -10.57 10.91 -18.97
CA LYS A 215 -10.86 9.53 -18.56
C LYS A 215 -9.60 8.70 -18.32
N GLU A 216 -8.46 9.10 -18.89
CA GLU A 216 -7.18 8.40 -18.77
C GLU A 216 -6.23 9.04 -17.76
N ILE A 217 -6.65 10.11 -17.05
CA ILE A 217 -5.75 10.90 -16.18
C ILE A 217 -5.06 10.05 -15.11
N VAL A 218 -5.77 9.12 -14.48
CA VAL A 218 -5.19 8.24 -13.44
C VAL A 218 -4.19 7.26 -14.04
N ARG A 219 -4.43 6.78 -15.27
CA ARG A 219 -3.48 5.90 -15.97
C ARG A 219 -2.20 6.66 -16.30
N LYS A 220 -2.32 7.86 -16.85
CA LYS A 220 -1.19 8.75 -17.17
C LYS A 220 -0.39 9.11 -15.92
N LEU A 221 -1.09 9.46 -14.83
CA LEU A 221 -0.48 9.75 -13.53
C LEU A 221 0.33 8.55 -13.02
N ASN A 222 -0.26 7.35 -13.03
CA ASN A 222 0.41 6.11 -12.65
C ASN A 222 1.66 5.82 -13.52
N ASP A 223 1.63 6.15 -14.81
CA ASP A 223 2.78 5.99 -15.70
C ASP A 223 3.93 6.94 -15.36
N VAL A 224 3.66 8.25 -15.22
CA VAL A 224 4.71 9.23 -14.89
C VAL A 224 5.30 9.00 -13.50
N CYS A 225 4.50 8.54 -12.52
CA CYS A 225 5.01 8.15 -11.21
C CYS A 225 5.98 6.97 -11.31
N ARG A 226 5.64 5.94 -12.09
CA ARG A 226 6.51 4.76 -12.28
C ARG A 226 7.79 5.07 -13.03
N ASN A 227 7.72 5.95 -14.02
CA ASN A 227 8.86 6.31 -14.85
C ASN A 227 9.77 7.35 -14.19
N GLY A 228 9.39 7.87 -13.02
CA GLY A 228 10.14 8.88 -12.28
C GLY A 228 10.09 10.27 -12.93
N SER A 229 9.09 10.50 -13.78
CA SER A 229 8.87 11.78 -14.48
C SER A 229 7.73 12.60 -13.89
N TYR A 230 7.08 12.10 -12.82
CA TYR A 230 6.09 12.89 -12.10
C TYR A 230 6.71 14.18 -11.55
N GLY A 231 6.04 15.29 -11.79
CA GLY A 231 6.31 16.57 -11.16
C GLY A 231 5.04 17.41 -11.14
N GLU A 232 5.02 18.49 -10.35
CA GLU A 232 3.82 19.33 -10.20
C GLU A 232 3.29 19.90 -11.52
N GLY A 233 4.17 20.10 -12.51
CA GLY A 233 3.79 20.52 -13.86
C GLY A 233 2.95 19.50 -14.65
N PHE A 234 2.86 18.25 -14.19
CA PHE A 234 1.99 17.21 -14.78
C PHE A 234 0.54 17.70 -14.89
N TRP A 235 0.00 18.25 -13.80
CA TRP A 235 -1.39 18.71 -13.75
C TRP A 235 -1.64 19.84 -14.73
N GLN A 236 -0.72 20.82 -14.77
CA GLN A 236 -0.82 21.95 -15.70
C GLN A 236 -0.75 21.48 -17.16
N THR A 237 0.09 20.48 -17.45
CA THR A 237 0.29 19.95 -18.79
C THR A 237 -0.91 19.14 -19.27
N GLU A 238 -1.43 18.24 -18.44
CA GLU A 238 -2.54 17.36 -18.82
C GLU A 238 -3.91 18.05 -18.72
N LEU A 239 -4.09 18.95 -17.75
CA LEU A 239 -5.41 19.49 -17.38
C LEU A 239 -5.49 21.02 -17.45
N GLY A 240 -4.41 21.71 -17.79
CA GLY A 240 -4.37 23.17 -17.91
C GLY A 240 -4.43 23.93 -16.58
N LYS A 241 -4.32 23.23 -15.45
CA LYS A 241 -4.39 23.79 -14.08
C LYS A 241 -3.43 23.08 -13.14
N THR A 242 -2.96 23.78 -12.12
CA THR A 242 -2.20 23.16 -11.03
C THR A 242 -3.08 22.24 -10.18
N ALA A 243 -2.47 21.30 -9.44
CA ALA A 243 -3.19 20.43 -8.51
C ALA A 243 -4.01 21.23 -7.48
N SER A 244 -3.46 22.34 -7.00
CA SER A 244 -4.12 23.23 -6.04
C SER A 244 -5.37 23.89 -6.61
N GLU A 245 -5.30 24.42 -7.84
CA GLU A 245 -6.46 25.02 -8.52
C GLU A 245 -7.57 23.98 -8.79
N LEU A 246 -7.18 22.78 -9.22
CA LEU A 246 -8.10 21.66 -9.41
C LEU A 246 -8.75 21.24 -8.08
N GLY A 247 -7.97 21.18 -7.00
CA GLY A 247 -8.45 20.87 -5.66
C GLY A 247 -9.46 21.92 -5.15
N ALA A 248 -9.18 23.20 -5.38
CA ALA A 248 -10.09 24.29 -5.03
C ALA A 248 -11.42 24.19 -5.80
N GLU A 249 -11.36 23.90 -7.10
CA GLU A 249 -12.56 23.71 -7.93
C GLU A 249 -13.38 22.49 -7.48
N TRP A 250 -12.71 21.37 -7.22
CA TRP A 250 -13.35 20.16 -6.70
C TRP A 250 -14.08 20.44 -5.38
N LYS A 251 -13.48 21.24 -4.49
CA LYS A 251 -14.07 21.61 -3.20
C LYS A 251 -15.36 22.42 -3.35
N VAL A 252 -15.38 23.37 -4.28
CA VAL A 252 -16.60 24.13 -4.62
C VAL A 252 -17.69 23.19 -5.14
N LYS A 253 -17.35 22.31 -6.09
CA LYS A 253 -18.30 21.35 -6.65
C LYS A 253 -18.91 20.41 -5.59
N LYS A 254 -18.08 19.94 -4.65
CA LYS A 254 -18.53 19.12 -3.51
C LYS A 254 -19.53 19.86 -2.62
N MET A 255 -19.33 21.17 -2.40
CA MET A 255 -20.26 22.00 -1.62
C MET A 255 -21.59 22.21 -2.35
N ASP A 256 -21.57 22.41 -3.66
CA ASP A 256 -22.79 22.57 -4.47
C ASP A 256 -23.65 21.30 -4.45
N ASP A 257 -23.03 20.13 -4.68
CA ASP A 257 -23.73 18.85 -4.68
C ASP A 257 -24.29 18.49 -3.29
N ALA A 258 -23.60 18.88 -2.21
CA ALA A 258 -24.11 18.75 -0.85
C ALA A 258 -25.31 19.66 -0.56
N THR A 259 -25.33 20.86 -1.14
CA THR A 259 -26.41 21.84 -0.96
C THR A 259 -27.69 21.46 -1.72
N ILE A 260 -27.55 20.86 -2.90
CA ILE A 260 -28.68 20.39 -3.72
C ILE A 260 -29.38 19.17 -3.07
N GLY A 261 -28.63 18.29 -2.40
CA GLY A 261 -29.17 17.11 -1.71
C GLY A 261 -29.90 17.37 -0.38
N ILE A 262 -30.06 18.64 0.01
CA ILE A 262 -30.78 19.08 1.23
C ILE A 262 -32.17 19.66 0.88
N ARG A 263 -32.50 19.84 -0.39
CA ARG A 263 -33.84 20.25 -0.86
C ARG A 263 -34.66 19.06 -1.33
#